data_AF-A0A4V4HRG4-F1
#
_entry.id   AF-A0A4V4HRG4-F1
#
_cell.length_a   1.000
_cell.length_b   1.000
_cell.length_c   1.000
_cell.angle_alpha   90.00
_cell.angle_beta   90.00
_cell.angle_gamma   90.00
#
_symmetry.space_group_name_H-M   'P 1'
#
loop_
_entity.id
_entity.type
_entity.pdbx_description
1 polymer ?
#
loop_
_entity_poly.entity_id
_entity_poly.type
_entity_poly.pdbx_seq_one_letter_code
_entity_poly.pdbx_strand_id
1 'polypeptide(L)'
;MAKTATDLPPGGQRRIGTFRRGPANFTVWQTTGHPAPNRYRIDCDDGNGANEVCTFSNKPGESTRWRGAWNNDEWCPWIEEQARNLIKQHQC
;
A
#
# COMPACT_ATOMS: atom_id res chain seq x y z
N MET A 1 12.41 10.11 -23.06
CA MET A 1 11.09 10.63 -22.63
C MET A 1 10.92 10.29 -21.16
N ALA A 2 11.41 11.14 -20.26
CA ALA A 2 11.40 10.89 -18.82
C ALA A 2 10.00 11.23 -18.27
N LYS A 3 9.34 10.25 -17.65
CA LYS A 3 8.03 10.47 -17.01
C LYS A 3 8.22 11.40 -15.81
N THR A 4 7.64 12.58 -15.96
CA THR A 4 7.80 13.76 -15.12
C THR A 4 7.33 13.51 -13.69
N ALA A 5 8.08 14.02 -12.73
CA ALA A 5 7.86 13.96 -11.30
C ALA A 5 6.67 14.81 -10.79
N THR A 6 5.57 14.88 -11.54
CA THR A 6 4.49 15.86 -11.32
C THR A 6 3.15 15.27 -10.85
N ASP A 7 3.05 13.96 -10.58
CA ASP A 7 1.83 13.33 -10.03
C ASP A 7 1.97 12.94 -8.54
N LEU A 8 2.93 13.53 -7.83
CA LEU A 8 3.11 13.26 -6.40
C LEU A 8 2.37 14.32 -5.57
N PRO A 9 1.33 13.97 -4.79
CA PRO A 9 0.79 14.89 -3.79
C PRO A 9 1.89 15.31 -2.80
N PRO A 10 1.79 16.49 -2.18
CA PRO A 10 2.83 17.04 -1.32
C PRO A 10 3.11 16.08 -0.15
N GLY A 11 4.20 15.33 -0.24
CA GLY A 11 4.50 14.21 0.65
C GLY A 11 5.31 13.06 0.05
N GLY A 12 5.57 13.06 -1.27
CA GLY A 12 6.50 12.10 -1.88
C GLY A 12 5.99 10.65 -1.91
N GLN A 13 4.68 10.46 -1.93
CA GLN A 13 4.04 9.14 -1.93
C GLN A 13 3.78 8.68 -3.36
N ARG A 14 4.39 7.57 -3.79
CA ARG A 14 4.19 7.00 -5.13
C ARG A 14 3.09 5.96 -5.12
N ARG A 15 2.08 6.08 -5.99
CA ARG A 15 1.10 5.02 -6.20
C ARG A 15 1.76 3.81 -6.86
N ILE A 16 1.65 2.64 -6.24
CA ILE A 16 2.14 1.36 -6.79
C ILE A 16 1.05 0.71 -7.63
N GLY A 17 -0.18 0.68 -7.13
CA GLY A 17 -1.29 0.03 -7.83
C GLY A 17 -2.54 -0.06 -6.98
N THR A 18 -3.57 -0.71 -7.53
CA THR A 18 -4.85 -0.95 -6.86
C THR A 18 -5.32 -2.37 -7.10
N PHE A 19 -5.98 -2.96 -6.11
CA PHE A 19 -6.66 -4.26 -6.20
C PHE A 19 -8.01 -4.17 -5.49
N ARG A 20 -8.99 -4.98 -5.89
CA ARG A 20 -10.35 -4.93 -5.33
C ARG A 20 -10.80 -6.29 -4.83
N ARG A 21 -11.65 -6.31 -3.80
CA ARG A 21 -12.35 -7.49 -3.32
C ARG A 21 -13.79 -7.12 -3.00
N GLY A 22 -14.72 -7.57 -3.85
CA GLY A 22 -16.12 -7.18 -3.75
C GLY A 22 -16.29 -5.65 -3.89
N PRO A 23 -17.01 -4.98 -2.96
CA PRO A 23 -17.16 -3.52 -2.99
C PRO A 23 -15.91 -2.77 -2.49
N ALA A 24 -14.98 -3.45 -1.80
CA ALA A 24 -13.80 -2.83 -1.21
C ALA A 24 -12.67 -2.69 -2.25
N ASN A 25 -12.18 -1.46 -2.43
CA ASN A 25 -11.09 -1.12 -3.32
C ASN A 25 -9.85 -0.74 -2.52
N PHE A 26 -8.74 -1.43 -2.74
CA PHE A 26 -7.50 -1.26 -2.01
C PHE A 26 -6.45 -0.56 -2.90
N THR A 27 -5.88 0.53 -2.40
CA THR A 27 -4.82 1.28 -3.08
C THR A 27 -3.51 1.16 -2.34
N VAL A 28 -2.46 0.74 -3.04
CA VAL A 28 -1.11 0.64 -2.49
C VAL A 28 -0.31 1.88 -2.84
N TRP A 29 0.17 2.55 -1.79
CA TRP A 29 1.03 3.71 -1.86
C TRP A 29 2.40 3.35 -1.27
N GLN A 30 3.47 3.83 -1.89
CA GLN A 30 4.82 3.80 -1.36
C GLN A 30 5.11 5.16 -0.72
N THR A 31 5.29 5.19 0.59
CA THR A 31 5.38 6.40 1.41
C THR A 31 6.82 6.77 1.78
N THR A 32 7.82 6.17 1.13
CA THR A 32 9.24 6.40 1.44
C THR A 32 10.08 6.41 0.17
N GLY A 33 10.81 7.51 0.04
CA GLY A 33 11.97 7.66 -0.83
C GLY A 33 13.24 7.63 0.02
N HIS A 34 14.34 7.25 -0.62
CA HIS A 34 15.70 7.19 -0.07
C HIS A 34 16.03 8.31 0.94
N PRO A 35 16.84 8.04 1.99
CA PRO A 35 17.63 6.83 2.25
C PRO A 35 17.02 5.83 3.24
N ALA A 36 15.76 6.00 3.66
CA ALA A 36 15.06 5.12 4.59
C ALA A 36 14.41 3.91 3.87
N PRO A 37 14.18 2.77 4.54
CA PRO A 37 13.57 1.59 3.91
C PRO A 37 12.19 1.90 3.33
N ASN A 38 11.89 1.28 2.18
CA ASN A 38 10.59 1.42 1.51
C ASN A 38 9.45 0.91 2.42
N ARG A 39 8.74 1.83 3.06
CA ARG A 39 7.38 1.75 3.61
C ARG A 39 6.32 1.87 2.53
N TYR A 40 5.29 1.08 2.72
CA TYR A 40 4.09 1.01 1.93
C TYR A 40 2.88 1.18 2.84
N ARG A 41 1.84 1.76 2.27
CA ARG A 41 0.56 2.04 2.88
C ARG A 41 -0.53 1.48 1.97
N ILE A 42 -1.53 0.85 2.57
CA ILE A 42 -2.71 0.36 1.88
C ILE A 42 -3.91 1.15 2.40
N ASP A 43 -4.62 1.77 1.47
CA ASP A 43 -5.89 2.43 1.74
C ASP A 43 -7.03 1.57 1.22
N CYS A 44 -8.05 1.35 2.04
CA CYS A 44 -9.29 0.68 1.63
C CYS A 44 -10.39 1.73 1.45
N ASP A 45 -11.06 1.68 0.32
CA ASP A 45 -12.28 2.42 0.02
C ASP A 45 -13.42 1.40 -0.15
N ASP A 46 -14.31 1.33 0.82
CA ASP A 46 -15.52 0.49 0.80
C ASP A 46 -16.78 1.27 0.39
N GLY A 47 -16.63 2.50 -0.13
CA GLY A 47 -17.72 3.43 -0.40
C GLY A 47 -17.89 4.52 0.66
N ASN A 48 -17.16 4.43 1.79
CA ASN A 48 -17.09 5.47 2.81
C ASN A 48 -15.80 6.33 2.70
N GLY A 49 -15.09 6.22 1.57
CA GLY A 49 -13.85 6.92 1.29
C GLY A 49 -12.60 6.12 1.66
N ALA A 50 -11.47 6.49 1.03
CA ALA A 50 -10.19 5.82 1.22
C ALA A 50 -9.65 6.04 2.65
N ASN A 51 -9.60 4.96 3.43
CA ASN A 51 -9.08 4.95 4.79
C ASN A 51 -7.81 4.10 4.89
N GLU A 52 -6.81 4.58 5.63
CA GLU A 52 -5.57 3.81 5.88
C GLU A 52 -5.87 2.56 6.71
N VAL A 53 -5.74 1.39 6.11
CA VAL A 53 -6.02 0.11 6.78
C VAL A 53 -4.76 -0.64 7.19
N CYS A 54 -3.67 -0.49 6.42
CA CYS A 54 -2.45 -1.24 6.66
C CYS A 54 -1.22 -0.43 6.27
N THR A 55 -0.17 -0.56 7.06
CA THR A 55 1.16 -0.01 6.75
C THR A 55 2.22 -1.08 7.00
N PHE A 56 3.15 -1.23 6.08
CA PHE A 56 4.21 -2.23 6.17
C PHE A 56 5.47 -1.76 5.47
N SER A 57 6.60 -2.44 5.66
CA SER A 57 7.84 -2.14 4.96
C SER A 57 8.34 -3.34 4.15
N ASN A 58 9.28 -3.09 3.23
CA ASN A 58 9.99 -4.17 2.54
C ASN A 58 11.04 -4.86 3.43
N LYS A 59 11.19 -4.47 4.70
CA LYS A 59 12.23 -5.01 5.56
C LYS A 59 11.86 -6.44 5.98
N PRO A 60 12.73 -7.44 5.77
CA PRO A 60 12.49 -8.79 6.27
C PRO A 60 12.37 -8.76 7.80
N GLY A 61 11.29 -9.36 8.31
CA GLY A 61 10.98 -9.41 9.75
C GLY A 61 10.19 -8.22 10.29
N GLU A 62 9.84 -7.22 9.48
CA GLU A 62 8.91 -6.17 9.92
C GLU A 62 7.45 -6.61 9.66
N SER A 63 6.70 -6.79 10.75
CA SER A 63 5.29 -7.16 10.68
C SER A 63 4.44 -6.05 10.08
N THR A 64 3.44 -6.42 9.26
CA THR A 64 2.41 -5.50 8.80
C THR A 64 1.63 -4.92 9.98
N ARG A 65 1.48 -3.61 10.03
CA ARG A 65 0.67 -2.92 11.02
C ARG A 65 -0.71 -2.62 10.45
N TRP A 66 -1.69 -3.38 10.90
CA TRP A 66 -3.11 -3.17 10.59
C TRP A 66 -3.73 -2.14 11.55
N ARG A 67 -4.68 -1.35 11.05
CA ARG A 67 -5.40 -0.34 11.84
C ARG A 67 -6.83 -0.76 12.16
N GLY A 68 -7.26 -0.43 13.38
CA GLY A 68 -8.65 -0.56 13.79
C GLY A 68 -9.16 -1.99 13.73
N ALA A 69 -10.34 -2.17 13.14
CA ALA A 69 -11.04 -3.45 13.03
C ALA A 69 -10.33 -4.49 12.14
N TRP A 70 -9.36 -4.08 11.33
CA TRP A 70 -8.61 -4.99 10.46
C TRP A 70 -7.61 -5.85 11.22
N ASN A 71 -7.32 -5.58 12.50
CA ASN A 71 -6.34 -6.36 13.23
C ASN A 71 -6.88 -7.77 13.58
N ASN A 72 -6.27 -8.81 13.00
CA ASN A 72 -6.74 -10.21 13.00
C ASN A 72 -7.93 -10.51 12.06
N ASP A 73 -8.12 -9.70 11.03
CA ASP A 73 -9.10 -10.01 10.00
C ASP A 73 -8.60 -11.16 9.09
N GLU A 74 -9.50 -12.03 8.66
CA GLU A 74 -9.22 -13.12 7.71
C GLU A 74 -8.71 -12.61 6.36
N TRP A 75 -8.95 -11.34 6.03
CA TRP A 75 -8.53 -10.73 4.79
C TRP A 75 -7.08 -10.24 4.83
N CYS A 76 -6.50 -10.06 6.03
CA CYS A 76 -5.14 -9.54 6.19
C CYS A 76 -4.09 -10.31 5.40
N PRO A 77 -4.01 -11.66 5.47
CA PRO A 77 -3.01 -12.42 4.72
C PRO A 77 -3.14 -12.22 3.20
N TRP A 78 -4.38 -12.21 2.70
CA TRP A 78 -4.65 -12.04 1.27
C TRP A 78 -4.29 -10.64 0.78
N ILE A 79 -4.71 -9.59 1.51
CA ILE A 79 -4.41 -8.19 1.16
C ILE A 79 -2.89 -7.96 1.17
N GLU A 80 -2.17 -8.52 2.15
CA GLU A 80 -0.72 -8.44 2.22
C GLU A 80 -0.06 -9.11 0.99
N GLU A 81 -0.51 -10.31 0.62
CA GLU A 81 0.02 -11.02 -0.54
C GLU A 81 -0.18 -10.24 -1.84
N GLN A 82 -1.38 -9.71 -2.07
CA GLN A 82 -1.68 -8.89 -3.25
C GLN A 82 -0.80 -7.62 -3.29
N ALA A 83 -0.65 -6.94 -2.15
CA ALA A 83 0.20 -5.76 -2.06
C ALA A 83 1.68 -6.08 -2.32
N ARG A 84 2.21 -7.18 -1.74
CA ARG A 84 3.59 -7.63 -1.98
C ARG A 84 3.82 -8.03 -3.44
N ASN A 85 2.84 -8.68 -4.08
CA ASN A 85 2.93 -9.04 -5.50
C ASN A 85 3.00 -7.78 -6.39
N LEU A 86 2.14 -6.79 -6.13
CA LEU A 86 2.17 -5.52 -6.86
C LEU A 86 3.51 -4.79 -6.73
N ILE A 87 4.08 -4.78 -5.51
CA ILE A 87 5.40 -4.17 -5.26
C ILE A 87 6.47 -4.88 -6.07
N LYS A 88 6.51 -6.22 -6.07
CA LYS A 88 7.46 -7.02 -6.86
C LYS A 88 7.36 -6.69 -8.35
N GLN A 89 6.14 -6.59 -8.88
CA GLN A 89 5.91 -6.27 -10.29
C GLN A 89 6.37 -4.86 -10.68
N HIS A 90 6.31 -3.89 -9.76
CA HIS A 90 6.63 -2.48 -10.01
C HIS A 90 8.07 -2.08 -9.61
N GLN A 91 8.87 -3.03 -9.13
CA GLN A 91 10.29 -2.83 -8.78
C GLN A 91 11.27 -3.31 -9.87
N CYS A 92 10.79 -3.83 -11.00
CA CYS A 92 11.61 -4.21 -12.16
C CYS A 92 11.83 -3.06 -13.14
#